data_AF-A0A914BJN0-F1
#
_entry.id   AF-A0A914BJN0-F1
#
_cell.length_a   1.000
_cell.length_b   1.000
_cell.length_c   1.000
_cell.angle_alpha   90.00
_cell.angle_beta   90.00
_cell.angle_gamma   90.00
#
_symmetry.space_group_name_H-M   'P 1'
#
loop_
_entity.id
_entity.type
_entity.pdbx_description
1 polymer ?
#
loop_
_entity_poly.entity_id
_entity_poly.type
_entity_poly.pdbx_seq_one_letter_code
_entity_poly.pdbx_strand_id
1 'polypeptide(L)'
;MGGSADECVPILEYLSEAFRRRGVTGRDNYEIIIYEGAGHILEPPYGPVCTFAYVNVMDIVMALGGRLKEHAKAQEAAWGRILTFLKKHIGRDVNQGSRRQSDQPTKSKPETTRSKL
;
A
#
# COMPACT_ATOMS: atom_id res chain seq x y z
N MET A 1 -3.74 2.43 -3.97
CA MET A 1 -3.56 1.62 -5.20
C MET A 1 -4.77 1.87 -6.08
N GLY A 2 -4.69 1.64 -7.39
CA GLY A 2 -5.84 1.79 -8.30
C GLY A 2 -5.57 1.14 -9.67
N GLY A 3 -6.57 1.13 -10.54
CA GLY A 3 -6.46 0.64 -11.91
C GLY A 3 -6.21 1.75 -12.92
N SER A 4 -5.43 1.49 -13.99
CA SER A 4 -5.15 2.50 -15.02
C SER A 4 -6.29 2.69 -16.04
N ALA A 5 -7.28 1.81 -16.03
CA ALA A 5 -8.47 1.85 -16.86
C ALA A 5 -9.71 2.08 -15.98
N ASP A 6 -9.55 2.89 -14.93
CA ASP A 6 -10.62 3.45 -14.12
C ASP A 6 -11.37 4.50 -14.95
N GLU A 7 -12.65 4.25 -15.21
CA GLU A 7 -13.56 5.14 -15.95
C GLU A 7 -14.51 5.89 -15.00
N CYS A 8 -14.45 5.61 -13.69
CA CYS A 8 -15.30 6.18 -12.66
C CYS A 8 -14.71 7.48 -12.09
N VAL A 9 -13.39 7.54 -11.89
CA VAL A 9 -12.68 8.71 -11.37
C VAL A 9 -11.31 8.90 -12.03
N PRO A 10 -10.81 10.15 -12.18
CA PRO A 10 -9.48 10.42 -12.72
C PRO A 10 -8.36 10.06 -11.72
N ILE A 11 -8.09 8.76 -11.55
CA ILE A 11 -7.15 8.25 -10.54
C ILE A 11 -5.76 8.90 -10.59
N LEU A 12 -5.26 9.22 -11.79
CA LEU A 12 -3.94 9.86 -11.98
C LEU A 12 -3.89 11.29 -11.42
N GLU A 13 -5.00 12.03 -11.44
CA GLU A 13 -5.11 13.36 -10.85
C GLU A 13 -5.08 13.27 -9.31
N TYR A 14 -5.85 12.34 -8.73
CA TYR A 14 -5.82 12.06 -7.29
C TYR A 14 -4.43 11.63 -6.80
N LEU A 15 -3.71 10.82 -7.56
CA LEU A 15 -2.32 10.46 -7.23
C LEU A 15 -1.37 11.66 -7.33
N SER A 16 -1.51 12.50 -8.35
CA SER A 16 -0.72 13.73 -8.50
C SER A 16 -0.96 14.70 -7.34
N GLU A 17 -2.21 14.85 -6.90
CA GLU A 17 -2.58 15.62 -5.72
C GLU A 17 -2.03 15.01 -4.42
N ALA A 18 -2.02 13.68 -4.28
CA ALA A 18 -1.37 13.01 -3.15
C ALA A 18 0.16 13.28 -3.11
N PHE A 19 0.84 13.23 -4.27
CA PHE A 19 2.26 13.60 -4.39
C PHE A 19 2.51 15.08 -4.06
N ARG A 20 1.60 15.99 -4.45
CA ARG A 20 1.69 17.41 -4.09
C ARG A 20 1.54 17.61 -2.57
N ARG A 21 0.58 16.93 -1.94
CA ARG A 21 0.37 16.94 -0.48
C ARG A 21 1.54 16.33 0.30
N ARG A 22 2.25 15.32 -0.23
CA ARG A 22 3.54 14.87 0.32
C ARG A 22 4.51 16.03 0.45
N GLY A 23 4.70 16.80 -0.63
CA GLY A 23 5.67 17.92 -0.66
C GLY A 23 5.43 18.97 0.44
N VAL A 24 4.18 19.16 0.85
CA VAL A 24 3.79 20.07 1.94
C VAL A 24 3.96 19.44 3.33
N THR A 25 3.82 18.12 3.47
CA THR A 25 3.75 17.43 4.78
C THR A 25 5.02 16.69 5.18
N GLY A 26 5.96 16.47 4.25
CA GLY A 26 7.25 15.82 4.52
C GLY A 26 7.18 14.31 4.85
N ARG A 27 6.01 13.67 4.72
CA ARG A 27 5.82 12.24 5.03
C ARG A 27 6.08 11.37 3.80
N ASP A 28 7.09 10.51 3.86
CA ASP A 28 7.58 9.66 2.77
C ASP A 28 7.14 8.18 2.89
N ASN A 29 6.51 7.79 3.99
CA ASN A 29 6.22 6.40 4.36
C ASN A 29 4.99 5.78 3.67
N TYR A 30 4.90 5.88 2.34
CA TYR A 30 3.78 5.32 1.55
C TYR A 30 4.22 4.70 0.22
N GLU A 31 3.38 3.82 -0.35
CA GLU A 31 3.55 3.24 -1.69
C GLU A 31 2.34 3.60 -2.57
N ILE A 32 2.60 4.09 -3.79
CA ILE A 32 1.58 4.28 -4.83
C ILE A 32 1.79 3.20 -5.89
N ILE A 33 0.69 2.53 -6.26
CA ILE A 33 0.68 1.43 -7.22
C ILE A 33 -0.52 1.62 -8.13
N ILE A 34 -0.27 1.57 -9.43
CA ILE A 34 -1.29 1.50 -10.48
C ILE A 34 -1.15 0.16 -11.19
N TYR A 35 -2.27 -0.54 -11.36
CA TYR A 35 -2.35 -1.77 -12.12
C TYR A 35 -2.83 -1.47 -13.53
N GLU A 36 -1.99 -1.74 -14.52
CA GLU A 36 -2.32 -1.49 -15.92
C GLU A 36 -3.53 -2.31 -16.36
N GLY A 37 -4.52 -1.65 -16.97
CA GLY A 37 -5.72 -2.31 -17.49
C GLY A 37 -6.72 -2.79 -16.42
N ALA A 38 -6.47 -2.56 -15.12
CA ALA A 38 -7.50 -2.74 -14.10
C ALA A 38 -8.44 -1.54 -14.04
N GLY A 39 -9.66 -1.77 -13.53
CA GLY A 39 -10.70 -0.75 -13.38
C GLY A 39 -10.76 -0.18 -11.95
N HIS A 40 -11.87 0.47 -11.63
CA HIS A 40 -12.10 1.15 -10.35
C HIS A 40 -12.15 0.20 -9.14
N ILE A 41 -13.00 -0.83 -9.19
CA ILE A 41 -13.30 -1.68 -8.02
C ILE A 41 -12.39 -2.91 -7.98
N LEU A 42 -11.30 -2.83 -7.21
CA LEU A 42 -10.44 -3.97 -6.90
C LEU A 42 -10.99 -4.79 -5.72
N GLU A 43 -11.85 -5.76 -6.02
CA GLU A 43 -12.36 -6.76 -5.08
C GLU A 43 -11.26 -7.70 -4.53
N PRO A 44 -11.56 -8.51 -3.49
CA PRO A 44 -10.72 -9.64 -3.10
C PRO A 44 -10.48 -10.63 -4.27
N PRO A 45 -9.42 -11.47 -4.20
CA PRO A 45 -9.05 -12.39 -5.26
C PRO A 45 -10.20 -13.32 -5.65
N TYR A 46 -10.36 -13.55 -6.96
CA TYR A 46 -11.44 -14.35 -7.56
C TYR A 46 -12.84 -13.76 -7.36
N GLY A 47 -12.96 -12.52 -6.87
CA GLY A 47 -14.20 -11.74 -6.97
C GLY A 47 -14.59 -11.50 -8.44
N PRO A 48 -15.89 -11.32 -8.74
CA PRO A 48 -16.34 -11.04 -10.09
C PRO A 48 -15.78 -9.69 -10.57
N VAL A 49 -15.20 -9.66 -11.77
CA VAL A 49 -14.77 -8.41 -12.39
C VAL A 49 -16.00 -7.64 -12.88
N CYS A 50 -16.19 -6.44 -12.35
CA CYS A 50 -17.32 -5.57 -12.63
C CYS A 50 -16.86 -4.37 -13.45
N THR A 51 -17.27 -4.28 -14.73
CA THR A 51 -16.94 -3.15 -15.61
C THR A 51 -18.00 -2.05 -15.61
N PHE A 52 -19.23 -2.35 -15.20
CA PHE A 52 -20.34 -1.42 -15.04
C PHE A 52 -21.16 -1.77 -13.80
N ALA A 53 -21.52 -0.77 -13.00
CA ALA A 53 -22.42 -0.94 -11.86
C ALA A 53 -23.54 0.10 -11.86
N TYR A 54 -24.75 -0.31 -11.47
CA TYR A 54 -25.83 0.61 -11.16
C TYR A 54 -25.67 1.13 -9.73
N VAL A 55 -25.64 2.46 -9.56
CA VAL A 55 -25.50 3.12 -8.26
C VAL A 55 -26.82 3.77 -7.88
N ASN A 56 -27.60 3.04 -7.10
CA ASN A 56 -28.95 3.40 -6.64
C ASN A 56 -29.04 4.80 -5.98
N VAL A 57 -27.99 5.23 -5.26
CA VAL A 57 -27.95 6.55 -4.59
C VAL A 57 -27.95 7.72 -5.60
N MET A 58 -27.50 7.48 -6.84
CA MET A 58 -27.41 8.48 -7.90
C MET A 58 -28.37 8.21 -9.07
N ASP A 59 -29.05 7.05 -9.07
CA ASP A 59 -29.88 6.55 -10.18
C ASP A 59 -29.16 6.54 -11.56
N ILE A 60 -27.89 6.12 -11.56
CA ILE A 60 -27.07 6.02 -12.78
C ILE A 60 -26.40 4.65 -12.92
N VAL A 61 -26.12 4.28 -14.17
CA VAL A 61 -25.12 3.24 -14.48
C VAL A 61 -23.77 3.91 -14.65
N MET A 62 -22.78 3.45 -13.89
CA MET A 62 -21.42 3.98 -13.88
C MET A 62 -20.46 3.00 -14.54
N ALA A 63 -19.63 3.51 -15.45
CA ALA A 63 -18.49 2.79 -15.99
C ALA A 63 -17.42 2.68 -14.91
N LEU A 64 -17.06 1.45 -14.54
CA LEU A 64 -15.96 1.14 -13.63
C LEU A 64 -14.68 0.81 -14.42
N GLY A 65 -14.84 0.44 -15.69
CA GLY A 65 -13.77 0.12 -16.62
C GLY A 65 -12.98 -1.14 -16.25
N GLY A 66 -11.80 -1.27 -16.84
CA GLY A 66 -10.91 -2.42 -16.68
C GLY A 66 -11.16 -3.59 -17.64
N ARG A 67 -10.07 -4.30 -17.96
CA ARG A 67 -10.06 -5.48 -18.83
C ARG A 67 -10.03 -6.75 -17.98
N LEU A 68 -10.90 -7.71 -18.29
CA LEU A 68 -11.17 -8.90 -17.46
C LEU A 68 -9.92 -9.60 -16.88
N LYS A 69 -8.93 -9.88 -17.73
CA LYS A 69 -7.73 -10.66 -17.37
C LYS A 69 -6.75 -9.85 -16.51
N GLU A 70 -6.52 -8.59 -16.87
CA GLU A 70 -5.65 -7.66 -16.15
C GLU A 70 -6.26 -7.25 -14.82
N HIS A 71 -7.57 -7.01 -14.79
CA HIS A 71 -8.31 -6.70 -13.58
C HIS A 71 -8.24 -7.86 -12.57
N ALA A 72 -8.51 -9.12 -12.98
CA ALA A 72 -8.40 -10.27 -12.08
C ALA A 72 -6.99 -10.45 -11.49
N LYS A 73 -5.94 -10.26 -12.31
CA LYS A 73 -4.55 -10.26 -11.84
C LYS A 73 -4.25 -9.12 -10.87
N ALA A 74 -4.84 -7.95 -11.09
CA ALA A 74 -4.68 -6.80 -10.20
C ALA A 74 -5.32 -7.04 -8.83
N GLN A 75 -6.48 -7.71 -8.77
CA GLN A 75 -7.13 -8.11 -7.51
C GLN A 75 -6.23 -9.07 -6.70
N GLU A 76 -5.69 -10.12 -7.33
CA GLU A 76 -4.73 -11.04 -6.70
C GLU A 76 -3.51 -10.30 -6.14
N ALA A 77 -2.87 -9.45 -6.95
CA ALA A 77 -1.66 -8.71 -6.58
C ALA A 77 -1.93 -7.65 -5.48
N ALA A 78 -3.05 -6.93 -5.58
CA ALA A 78 -3.46 -5.92 -4.60
C ALA A 78 -3.73 -6.56 -3.24
N TRP A 79 -4.43 -7.70 -3.21
CA TRP A 79 -4.73 -8.42 -1.98
C TRP A 79 -3.47 -8.90 -1.26
N GLY A 80 -2.54 -9.53 -1.99
CA GLY A 80 -1.26 -9.97 -1.43
C GLY A 80 -0.46 -8.81 -0.81
N ARG A 81 -0.49 -7.63 -1.44
CA ARG A 81 0.14 -6.40 -0.94
C ARG A 81 -0.57 -5.82 0.29
N ILE A 82 -1.91 -5.79 0.30
CA ILE A 82 -2.70 -5.37 1.48
C ILE A 82 -2.37 -6.25 2.68
N LEU A 83 -2.41 -7.58 2.52
CA LEU A 83 -2.07 -8.51 3.60
C LEU A 83 -0.62 -8.33 4.08
N THR A 84 0.33 -8.10 3.17
CA THR A 84 1.74 -7.85 3.52
C THR A 84 1.90 -6.56 4.32
N PHE A 85 1.27 -5.47 3.88
CA PHE A 85 1.27 -4.18 4.56
C PHE A 85 0.65 -4.29 5.96
N LEU A 86 -0.55 -4.87 6.07
CA LEU A 86 -1.24 -5.04 7.35
C LEU A 86 -0.45 -5.93 8.32
N LYS A 87 0.15 -7.03 7.86
CA LYS A 87 1.04 -7.87 8.69
C LYS A 87 2.25 -7.10 9.20
N LYS A 88 2.88 -6.28 8.37
CA LYS A 88 4.06 -5.47 8.73
C LYS A 88 3.75 -4.37 9.75
N HIS A 89 2.58 -3.73 9.66
CA HIS A 89 2.26 -2.52 10.42
C HIS A 89 1.26 -2.71 11.57
N ILE A 90 0.47 -3.79 11.55
CA ILE A 90 -0.59 -4.07 12.55
C ILE A 90 -0.47 -5.49 13.12
N GLY A 91 0.20 -6.40 12.42
CA GLY A 91 0.47 -7.75 12.91
C GLY A 91 1.25 -7.70 14.23
N ARG A 92 0.61 -8.07 15.34
CA ARG A 92 1.28 -8.26 16.62
C ARG A 92 2.35 -9.33 16.44
N ASP A 93 3.57 -9.02 16.83
CA ASP A 93 4.60 -10.03 17.01
C ASP A 93 4.21 -10.93 18.18
N VAL A 94 3.62 -12.09 17.85
CA VAL A 94 3.14 -13.07 18.84
C VAL A 94 4.29 -13.62 19.70
N ASN A 95 5.55 -13.41 19.30
CA ASN A 95 6.75 -13.84 20.01
C ASN A 95 7.43 -12.73 20.85
N GLN A 96 6.93 -11.48 20.87
CA GLN A 96 7.44 -10.45 21.79
C GLN A 96 7.00 -10.63 23.26
N GLY A 97 6.36 -11.76 23.58
CA GLY A 97 6.01 -12.17 24.94
C GLY A 97 7.12 -12.80 25.79
N SER A 98 8.38 -12.88 25.33
CA SER A 98 9.47 -13.46 26.14
C SER A 98 10.89 -12.94 25.82
N ARG A 99 11.10 -11.62 25.87
CA ARG A 99 12.46 -11.08 26.05
C ARG A 99 12.50 -10.06 27.17
N ARG A 100 12.39 -10.56 28.42
CA ARG A 100 12.74 -9.79 29.61
C ARG A 100 14.20 -9.37 29.52
N GLN A 101 14.50 -8.15 29.94
CA GLN A 101 15.86 -7.70 30.15
C GLN A 101 16.50 -8.54 31.27
N SER A 102 17.67 -9.09 31.01
CA SER A 102 18.67 -9.33 32.05
C SER A 102 20.06 -9.01 31.49
N ASP A 103 20.89 -8.46 32.38
CA ASP A 103 22.35 -8.48 32.32
C ASP A 103 23.06 -7.53 31.34
N GLN A 104 23.13 -6.24 31.73
CA GLN A 104 24.33 -5.44 31.50
C GLN A 104 25.41 -5.80 32.53
N PRO A 105 26.67 -6.01 32.10
CA PRO A 105 27.85 -5.73 32.91
C PRO A 105 28.43 -4.36 32.53
N THR A 106 28.84 -3.57 33.52
CA THR A 106 29.43 -2.23 33.34
C THR A 106 30.97 -2.25 33.27
N LYS A 107 31.55 -1.12 32.85
CA LYS A 107 33.01 -0.75 32.81
C LYS A 107 33.76 -1.25 31.56
N SER A 108 34.69 -0.48 30.95
CA SER A 108 35.13 0.92 31.10
C SER A 108 35.99 1.35 29.89
N LYS A 109 36.12 2.66 29.60
CA LYS A 109 37.15 3.22 28.69
C LYS A 109 38.56 2.99 29.27
N PRO A 110 39.61 2.75 28.46
CA PRO A 110 40.33 3.81 27.72
C PRO A 110 40.75 3.35 26.28
N GLU A 111 41.46 4.08 25.39
CA GLU A 111 41.94 5.48 25.35
C GLU A 111 42.10 6.01 23.89
N THR A 112 42.85 7.11 23.71
CA THR A 112 43.23 7.73 22.43
C THR A 112 44.51 7.12 21.84
N THR A 113 44.57 6.89 20.52
CA THR A 113 45.83 7.04 19.76
C THR A 113 45.56 7.52 18.33
N ARG A 114 46.29 8.56 17.94
CA ARG A 114 46.31 9.19 16.61
C ARG A 114 47.49 8.63 15.84
N SER A 115 47.34 8.29 14.57
CA SER A 115 48.46 8.33 13.63
C SER A 115 48.01 8.69 12.22
N LYS A 116 48.92 9.28 11.45
CA LYS A 116 48.71 9.76 10.07
C LYS A 116 49.18 8.70 9.07
N LEU A 117 48.52 8.64 7.93
CA LEU A 117 49.13 8.91 6.62
C LEU A 117 48.05 9.36 5.64
#